data_AF-A0AAE1GPN9-F1
#
_entry.id   AF-A0AAE1GPN9-F1
#
_cell.length_a   1.000
_cell.length_b   1.000
_cell.length_c   1.000
_cell.angle_alpha   90.00
_cell.angle_beta   90.00
_cell.angle_gamma   90.00
#
_symmetry.space_group_name_H-M   'P 1'
#
loop_
_entity.id
_entity.type
_entity.pdbx_description
1 polymer ?
#
loop_
_entity_poly.entity_id
_entity_poly.type
_entity_poly.pdbx_seq_one_letter_code
_entity_poly.pdbx_strand_id
1 'polypeptide(L)'
;MTQTIHGLLYIKSKCIRQTAQREAPYDVWILVTEEGSIETAGCQCIGDDGGCKHVVALLLSVANFKSSINTQEQVQDQKTCTDILCTWNKPRKCNKSKRVIDIERR
;
A
#
# COMPACT_ATOMS: atom_id res chain seq x y z
N MET A 1 -14.18 2.97 2.50
CA MET A 1 -15.25 3.89 2.07
C MET A 1 -15.30 5.00 3.10
N THR A 2 -14.86 6.21 2.74
CA THR A 2 -14.78 7.36 3.67
C THR A 2 -16.08 8.16 3.57
N GLN A 3 -16.72 8.45 4.70
CA GLN A 3 -17.87 9.35 4.76
C GLN A 3 -17.44 10.63 5.47
N THR A 4 -17.79 11.79 4.94
CA THR A 4 -17.47 13.10 5.54
C THR A 4 -18.73 13.66 6.16
N ILE A 5 -18.71 13.93 7.47
CA ILE A 5 -19.85 14.47 8.22
C ILE A 5 -19.31 15.67 9.02
N HIS A 6 -19.80 16.89 8.75
CA HIS A 6 -19.43 18.10 9.52
C HIS A 6 -17.91 18.41 9.63
N GLY A 7 -17.12 18.20 8.56
CA GLY A 7 -15.65 18.40 8.61
C GLY A 7 -14.90 17.27 9.31
N LEU A 8 -15.59 16.18 9.63
CA LEU A 8 -14.99 14.96 10.17
C LEU A 8 -15.00 13.87 9.12
N LEU A 9 -13.85 13.22 8.94
CA LEU A 9 -13.62 12.10 8.06
C LEU A 9 -13.73 10.80 8.85
N TYR A 10 -14.73 9.99 8.49
CA TYR A 10 -14.91 8.65 9.05
C TYR A 10 -14.17 7.62 8.19
N ILE A 11 -13.18 6.95 8.79
CA ILE A 11 -12.36 5.92 8.15
C ILE A 11 -12.64 4.58 8.80
N LYS A 12 -13.15 3.61 8.02
CA LYS A 12 -13.39 2.23 8.46
C LYS A 12 -12.49 1.24 7.73
N SER A 13 -11.98 0.26 8.46
CA SER A 13 -11.16 -0.84 7.95
C SER A 13 -11.44 -2.16 8.67
N LYS A 14 -10.86 -3.24 8.15
CA LYS A 14 -10.87 -4.57 8.75
C LYS A 14 -9.45 -4.99 9.12
N CYS A 15 -9.26 -5.46 10.35
CA CYS A 15 -7.98 -5.92 10.85
C CYS A 15 -8.02 -7.43 11.13
N ILE A 16 -7.16 -8.20 10.45
CA ILE A 16 -7.08 -9.66 10.65
C ILE A 16 -6.55 -9.95 12.05
N ARG A 17 -7.12 -10.96 12.70
CA ARG A 17 -6.72 -11.36 14.06
C ARG A 17 -5.35 -12.03 14.04
N GLN A 18 -4.51 -11.72 15.03
CA GLN A 18 -3.17 -12.29 15.12
C GLN A 18 -3.17 -13.80 15.44
N THR A 19 -3.99 -14.23 16.41
CA THR A 19 -4.01 -15.62 16.91
C THR A 19 -5.11 -16.48 16.29
N ALA A 20 -6.22 -15.87 15.87
CA ALA A 20 -7.37 -16.57 15.29
C ALA A 20 -7.63 -16.10 13.85
N GLN A 21 -6.65 -16.28 12.96
CA GLN A 21 -6.69 -15.77 11.59
C GLN A 21 -7.86 -16.30 10.73
N ARG A 22 -8.51 -17.39 11.16
CA ARG A 22 -9.70 -17.97 10.51
C ARG A 22 -11.01 -17.36 10.97
N GLU A 23 -11.01 -16.62 12.07
CA GLU A 23 -12.19 -15.90 12.56
C GLU A 23 -12.42 -14.60 11.78
N ALA A 24 -13.60 -14.00 11.98
CA ALA A 24 -13.93 -12.71 11.41
C ALA A 24 -12.91 -11.64 11.83
N PRO A 25 -12.37 -10.85 10.89
CA PRO A 25 -11.52 -9.70 11.20
C PRO A 25 -12.22 -8.72 12.14
N TYR A 26 -11.45 -7.99 12.94
CA TYR A 26 -11.99 -6.89 13.72
C TYR A 26 -12.42 -5.75 12.79
N ASP A 27 -13.64 -5.23 12.99
CA ASP A 27 -13.98 -3.92 12.45
C ASP A 27 -13.30 -2.84 13.29
N VAL A 28 -12.51 -2.00 12.61
CA VAL A 28 -11.77 -0.89 13.21
C VAL A 28 -12.18 0.39 12.51
N TRP A 29 -12.32 1.47 13.27
CA TRP A 29 -12.70 2.75 12.72
C TRP A 29 -12.01 3.90 13.44
N ILE A 30 -11.88 5.03 12.74
CA ILE A 30 -11.28 6.26 13.23
C ILE A 30 -12.10 7.44 12.71
N LEU A 31 -12.27 8.45 13.54
CA LEU A 31 -12.83 9.74 13.19
C LEU A 31 -11.72 10.78 13.26
N VAL A 32 -11.43 11.41 12.12
CA VAL A 32 -10.32 12.35 11.98
C VAL A 32 -10.86 13.68 11.46
N THR A 33 -10.37 14.79 11.97
CA THR A 33 -10.70 16.11 11.43
C THR A 33 -9.98 16.35 10.09
N GLU A 34 -10.40 17.36 9.33
CA GLU A 34 -9.69 17.76 8.09
C GLU A 34 -8.25 18.21 8.34
N GLU A 35 -7.94 18.71 9.55
CA GLU A 35 -6.60 19.10 9.99
C GLU A 35 -5.72 17.88 10.36
N GLY A 36 -6.28 16.67 10.36
CA GLY A 36 -5.57 15.44 10.70
C GLY A 36 -5.52 15.12 12.21
N SER A 37 -6.33 15.82 13.03
CA SER A 37 -6.47 15.48 14.45
C SER A 37 -7.45 14.32 14.63
N ILE A 38 -7.14 13.41 15.55
CA ILE A 38 -8.01 12.25 15.83
C ILE A 38 -8.98 12.66 16.94
N GLU A 39 -10.27 12.68 16.64
CA GLU A 39 -11.32 12.96 17.63
C GLU A 39 -11.60 11.72 18.47
N THR A 40 -11.78 10.58 17.81
CA THR A 40 -12.09 9.32 18.47
C THR A 40 -11.81 8.14 17.54
N ALA A 41 -11.64 6.97 18.12
CA ALA A 41 -11.40 5.72 17.40
C ALA A 41 -12.00 4.56 18.19
N GLY A 42 -12.29 3.46 17.50
CA GLY A 42 -12.84 2.28 18.14
C GLY A 42 -12.52 0.99 17.40
N CYS A 43 -12.62 -0.11 18.13
CA CYS A 43 -12.30 -1.45 17.63
C CYS A 43 -13.09 -2.51 18.39
N GLN A 44 -13.59 -3.53 17.70
CA GLN A 44 -14.27 -4.68 18.32
C GLN A 44 -13.37 -5.61 19.16
N CYS A 45 -12.17 -5.16 19.53
CA CYS A 45 -11.27 -5.93 20.39
C CYS A 45 -11.55 -5.67 21.87
N ILE A 46 -10.94 -6.46 22.76
CA ILE A 46 -11.17 -6.36 24.21
C ILE A 46 -10.74 -4.99 24.79
N GLY A 47 -9.76 -4.32 24.16
CA GLY A 47 -9.30 -2.98 24.54
C GLY A 47 -9.96 -1.89 23.68
N ASP A 48 -11.28 -1.76 23.76
CA ASP A 48 -12.04 -0.76 22.99
C ASP A 48 -12.01 0.63 23.67
N ASP A 49 -10.82 1.18 23.83
CA ASP A 49 -10.58 2.54 24.33
C ASP A 49 -10.05 3.49 23.22
N GLY A 50 -10.01 3.00 21.97
CA GLY A 50 -9.40 3.71 20.84
C GLY A 50 -7.87 3.65 20.81
N GLY A 51 -7.20 3.11 21.84
CA GLY A 51 -5.74 3.02 21.94
C GLY A 51 -5.15 1.69 21.50
N CYS A 52 -5.98 0.72 21.09
CA CYS A 52 -5.50 -0.62 20.75
C CYS A 52 -4.56 -0.64 19.54
N LYS A 53 -3.72 -1.69 19.47
CA LYS A 53 -2.79 -1.92 18.35
C LYS A 53 -3.45 -1.93 16.97
N HIS A 54 -4.74 -2.27 16.89
CA HIS A 54 -5.47 -2.32 15.62
C HIS A 54 -5.80 -0.92 15.09
N VAL A 55 -6.13 0.04 15.98
CA VAL A 55 -6.33 1.45 15.62
C VAL A 55 -5.01 2.06 15.16
N VAL A 56 -3.92 1.80 15.89
CA VAL A 56 -2.57 2.26 15.51
C VAL A 56 -2.16 1.71 14.16
N ALA A 57 -2.41 0.42 13.89
CA ALA A 57 -2.13 -0.18 12.58
C ALA A 57 -2.92 0.49 11.44
N LEU A 58 -4.18 0.87 11.69
CA LEU A 58 -4.99 1.60 10.71
C LEU A 58 -4.42 3.01 10.45
N LEU A 59 -4.07 3.76 11.49
CA LEU A 59 -3.42 5.08 11.37
C LEU A 59 -2.12 5.00 10.58
N LEU A 60 -1.26 4.03 10.92
CA LEU A 60 0.00 3.81 10.22
C LEU A 60 -0.23 3.47 8.74
N SER A 61 -1.26 2.67 8.44
CA SER A 61 -1.63 2.33 7.06
C SER A 61 -2.08 3.57 6.28
N VAL A 62 -2.88 4.46 6.90
CA VAL A 62 -3.32 5.72 6.28
C VAL A 62 -2.14 6.66 6.04
N ALA A 63 -1.24 6.81 7.03
CA ALA A 63 -0.03 7.62 6.90
C ALA A 63 0.89 7.09 5.78
N ASN A 64 1.14 5.78 5.76
CA ASN A 64 1.92 5.13 4.71
C ASN A 64 1.28 5.28 3.33
N PHE A 65 -0.04 5.17 3.23
CA PHE A 65 -0.76 5.38 1.98
C PHE A 65 -0.57 6.81 1.47
N LYS A 66 -0.69 7.82 2.34
CA LYS A 66 -0.42 9.22 1.99
C LYS A 66 1.03 9.44 1.55
N SER A 67 2.00 8.90 2.28
CA SER A 67 3.41 8.94 1.90
C SER A 67 3.65 8.25 0.55
N SER A 68 2.99 7.12 0.30
CA SER A 68 3.11 6.39 -0.96
C SER A 68 2.49 7.15 -2.14
N ILE A 69 1.39 7.88 -1.96
CA ILE A 69 0.81 8.74 -3.00
C ILE A 69 1.78 9.87 -3.35
N ASN A 70 2.35 10.53 -2.34
CA ASN A 70 3.34 11.59 -2.56
C ASN A 70 4.63 11.06 -3.21
N THR A 71 4.89 9.76 -3.09
CA THR A 71 6.05 9.09 -3.70
C THR A 71 5.67 8.43 -5.05
N GLN A 72 4.38 8.24 -5.37
CA GLN A 72 3.93 7.50 -6.56
C GLN A 72 4.11 8.27 -7.87
N GLU A 73 4.34 9.59 -7.85
CA GLU A 73 4.94 10.29 -9.01
C GLU A 73 6.34 9.75 -9.36
N GLN A 74 6.99 8.99 -8.46
CA GLN A 74 8.34 8.43 -8.66
C GLN A 74 8.39 6.89 -8.78
N VAL A 75 7.31 6.14 -8.52
CA VAL A 75 7.35 4.65 -8.37
C VAL A 75 6.49 3.92 -9.41
N GLN A 76 6.24 4.52 -10.57
CA GLN A 76 5.45 3.86 -11.61
C GLN A 76 6.22 2.82 -12.44
N ASP A 77 7.50 2.54 -12.14
CA ASP A 77 8.32 1.65 -12.97
C ASP A 77 9.33 0.75 -12.21
N GLN A 78 8.98 0.25 -11.03
CA GLN A 78 9.79 -0.75 -10.33
C GLN A 78 9.04 -2.07 -10.14
N LYS A 79 8.76 -2.76 -11.25
CA LYS A 79 8.47 -4.20 -11.18
C LYS A 79 9.78 -4.92 -10.92
N THR A 80 9.87 -5.63 -9.80
CA THR A 80 11.03 -6.47 -9.51
C THR A 80 11.02 -7.67 -10.47
N CYS A 81 12.18 -8.28 -10.74
CA CYS A 81 12.29 -9.36 -11.73
C CYS A 81 11.38 -10.58 -11.42
N THR A 82 10.94 -10.73 -10.17
CA THR A 82 10.01 -11.75 -9.69
C THR A 82 8.53 -11.42 -9.95
N ASP A 83 8.18 -10.16 -10.19
CA ASP A 83 6.80 -9.74 -10.52
C ASP A 83 6.46 -9.98 -12.00
N ILE A 84 7.43 -10.40 -12.80
CA ILE A 84 7.28 -10.69 -14.23
C ILE A 84 7.13 -12.20 -14.39
N LEU A 85 6.02 -12.65 -15.00
CA LEU A 85 5.81 -14.06 -15.35
C LEU A 85 7.01 -14.60 -16.15
N CYS A 86 7.59 -15.71 -15.69
CA CYS A 86 8.71 -16.37 -16.37
C CYS A 86 8.30 -16.77 -17.80
N THR A 87 8.91 -16.14 -18.81
CA THR A 87 8.72 -16.51 -20.22
C THR A 87 9.87 -17.42 -20.67
N TRP A 88 9.58 -18.69 -20.95
CA TRP A 88 10.58 -19.68 -21.39
C TRP A 88 11.05 -19.47 -22.84
N ASN A 89 10.22 -18.82 -23.68
CA ASN A 89 10.45 -18.64 -25.12
C ASN A 89 10.84 -17.21 -25.49
N LYS A 90 11.85 -16.63 -24.84
CA LYS A 90 12.42 -15.36 -25.30
C LYS A 90 13.57 -15.67 -26.26
N PRO A 91 13.43 -15.45 -27.59
CA PRO A 91 14.52 -15.70 -28.52
C PRO A 91 15.75 -14.86 -28.11
N ARG A 92 16.92 -15.51 -28.04
CA ARG A 92 18.17 -14.84 -27.69
C ARG A 92 18.40 -13.72 -28.72
N LYS A 93 18.73 -12.50 -28.27
CA LYS A 93 19.14 -11.41 -29.17
C LYS A 93 20.24 -11.94 -30.08
N CYS A 94 19.93 -12.17 -31.35
CA CYS A 94 20.92 -12.59 -32.33
C CYS A 94 21.85 -11.39 -32.52
N ASN A 95 23.12 -11.56 -32.11
CA ASN A 95 24.14 -10.55 -32.32
C ASN A 95 24.43 -10.54 -33.82
N LYS A 96 23.69 -9.72 -34.58
CA LYS A 96 23.99 -9.55 -36.01
C LYS A 96 25.40 -8.98 -36.08
N SER A 97 26.31 -9.69 -36.74
CA SER A 97 27.67 -9.18 -36.97
C SER A 97 27.55 -7.82 -37.67
N LYS A 98 28.07 -6.77 -37.05
CA LYS A 98 28.22 -5.48 -37.74
C LYS A 98 29.24 -5.65 -38.87
N ARG A 99 29.06 -4.94 -39.98
CA ARG A 99 30.12 -4.88 -40.99
C ARG A 99 31.28 -4.07 -40.41
N VAL A 100 32.51 -4.38 -40.81
CA VAL A 100 33.73 -3.73 -40.28
C VAL A 100 33.66 -2.21 -40.40
N ILE A 101 33.05 -1.70 -41.49
CA ILE A 101 32.81 -0.26 -41.72
C ILE A 101 31.95 0.43 -40.63
N ASP A 102 31.15 -0.32 -39.89
CA ASP A 102 30.27 0.21 -38.83
C ASP A 102 30.95 0.22 -37.46
N ILE A 103 32.19 -0.26 -37.36
CA ILE A 103 32.98 -0.35 -36.11
C ILE A 103 33.80 0.93 -35.90
N GLU A 104 34.30 1.55 -36.97
CA GLU A 104 35.27 2.65 -36.91
C GLU A 104 34.67 4.05 -36.67
N ARG A 105 33.35 4.16 -36.48
CA ARG A 105 32.65 5.45 -36.20
C ARG A 105 32.30 5.61 -34.73
N ARG A 106 33.23 5.35 -33.82
CA ARG A 106 33.03 5.53 -32.38
C ARG A 106 34.02 6.49 -31.77
#